data_AF-A0A6B3F3Y4-F1
#
_entry.id   AF-A0A6B3F3Y4-F1
#
_cell.length_a   1.000
_cell.length_b   1.000
_cell.length_c   1.000
_cell.angle_alpha   90.00
_cell.angle_beta   90.00
_cell.angle_gamma   90.00
#
_symmetry.space_group_name_H-M   'P 1'
#
loop_
_entity.id
_entity.type
_entity.pdbx_description
1 polymer ?
#
loop_
_entity_poly.entity_id
_entity_poly.type
_entity_poly.pdbx_seq_one_letter_code
_entity_poly.pdbx_strand_id
1 'polypeptide(L)'
;TGLCQDDPRLVLAESEVRELVPLVVTWLDRGVPAGAVRAALVCGIPDELHHPARLLASRLRRRVPAARPAYPEPPPVAFEAPPVPAVVSVRETWLRTCEGCDRGLPGGSGVTRCRDCRPSG
;
A
#
# COMPACT_ATOMS: atom_id res chain seq x y z
N THR A 1 13.51 13.64 8.02
CA THR A 1 13.99 13.56 6.62
C THR A 1 13.23 14.58 5.77
N GLY A 2 13.94 15.39 4.96
CA GLY A 2 13.37 16.47 4.14
C GLY A 2 13.19 16.09 2.67
N LEU A 3 12.44 16.89 1.89
CA LEU A 3 12.16 16.62 0.46
C LEU A 3 13.42 16.55 -0.41
N CYS A 4 14.39 17.42 -0.18
CA CYS A 4 15.67 17.43 -0.92
C CYS A 4 16.50 16.15 -0.72
N GLN A 5 16.28 15.41 0.37
CA GLN A 5 16.93 14.11 0.57
C GLN A 5 16.24 12.95 -0.14
N ASP A 6 14.94 13.10 -0.42
CA ASP A 6 14.15 12.10 -1.15
C ASP A 6 14.35 12.28 -2.67
N ASP A 7 14.48 13.53 -3.12
CA ASP A 7 14.85 13.88 -4.48
C ASP A 7 15.70 15.18 -4.50
N PRO A 8 16.97 15.13 -4.90
CA PRO A 8 17.87 16.28 -4.89
C PRO A 8 17.53 17.35 -5.93
N ARG A 9 16.61 17.08 -6.87
CA ARG A 9 16.13 18.06 -7.85
C ARG A 9 15.04 18.97 -7.26
N LEU A 10 14.50 18.62 -6.08
CA LEU A 10 13.53 19.42 -5.33
C LEU A 10 14.20 20.47 -4.43
N VAL A 11 15.07 21.29 -5.01
CA VAL A 11 15.61 22.48 -4.34
C VAL A 11 14.60 23.61 -4.45
N LEU A 12 14.16 24.12 -3.30
CA LEU A 12 13.14 25.17 -3.20
C LEU A 12 13.75 26.41 -2.55
N ALA A 13 13.45 27.58 -3.10
CA ALA A 13 13.75 28.85 -2.43
C ALA A 13 12.83 29.03 -1.22
N GLU A 14 13.25 29.81 -0.23
CA GLU A 14 12.45 30.06 0.97
C GLU A 14 11.08 30.69 0.66
N SER A 15 10.99 31.54 -0.37
CA SER A 15 9.72 32.10 -0.84
C SER A 15 8.76 31.02 -1.30
N GLU A 16 9.25 30.06 -2.08
CA GLU A 16 8.47 28.95 -2.59
C GLU A 16 8.02 28.02 -1.47
N VAL A 17 8.87 27.78 -0.47
CA VAL A 17 8.49 27.02 0.73
C VAL A 17 7.34 27.71 1.44
N ARG A 18 7.41 29.03 1.64
CA ARG A 18 6.36 29.81 2.31
C ARG A 18 5.00 29.71 1.61
N GLU A 19 5.00 29.68 0.28
CA GLU A 19 3.80 29.48 -0.53
C GLU A 19 3.22 28.05 -0.41
N LEU A 20 4.08 27.05 -0.20
CA LEU A 20 3.69 25.64 -0.09
C LEU A 20 3.17 25.26 1.31
N VAL A 21 3.68 25.89 2.38
CA VAL A 21 3.26 25.65 3.77
C VAL A 21 1.73 25.61 3.94
N PRO A 22 0.95 26.63 3.53
CA PRO A 22 -0.50 26.60 3.75
C PRO A 22 -1.18 25.42 3.03
N LEU A 23 -0.70 25.05 1.85
CA LEU A 23 -1.24 23.91 1.09
C LEU A 23 -0.96 22.58 1.82
N VAL A 24 0.24 22.43 2.37
CA VAL A 24 0.62 21.24 3.17
C VAL A 24 -0.19 21.19 4.47
N VAL A 25 -0.35 22.32 5.16
CA VAL A 25 -1.19 22.42 6.37
C VAL A 25 -2.61 21.97 6.07
N THR A 26 -3.16 22.34 4.91
CA THR A 26 -4.51 21.93 4.50
C THR A 26 -4.64 20.41 4.25
N TRP A 27 -3.55 19.74 3.88
CA TRP A 27 -3.54 18.26 3.76
C TRP A 27 -3.46 17.60 5.12
N LEU A 28 -2.63 18.14 6.02
CA LEU A 28 -2.49 17.64 7.39
C LEU A 28 -3.82 17.80 8.16
N ASP A 29 -4.49 18.94 8.02
CA ASP A 29 -5.80 19.22 8.62
C ASP A 29 -6.88 18.23 8.17
N ARG A 30 -6.79 17.74 6.93
CA ARG A 30 -7.67 16.67 6.40
C ARG A 30 -7.30 15.27 6.87
N GLY A 31 -6.37 15.14 7.80
CA GLY A 31 -5.93 13.86 8.37
C GLY A 31 -4.97 13.07 7.49
N VAL A 32 -4.31 13.71 6.51
CA VAL A 32 -3.28 13.05 5.71
C VAL A 32 -1.96 13.04 6.51
N PRO A 33 -1.33 11.88 6.75
CA PRO A 33 -0.08 11.84 7.50
C PRO A 33 1.06 12.46 6.69
N ALA A 34 2.01 13.11 7.38
CA ALA A 34 3.15 13.78 6.75
C ALA A 34 3.95 12.86 5.79
N GLY A 35 4.07 11.57 6.10
CA GLY A 35 4.69 10.58 5.22
C GLY A 35 3.95 10.38 3.90
N ALA A 36 2.61 10.37 3.94
CA ALA A 36 1.78 10.28 2.72
C ALA A 36 1.82 11.57 1.91
N VAL A 37 1.88 12.74 2.57
CA VAL A 37 2.11 14.03 1.88
C VAL A 37 3.45 13.97 1.13
N ARG A 38 4.54 13.56 1.80
CA ARG A 38 5.86 13.42 1.15
C ARG A 38 5.82 12.46 -0.04
N ALA A 39 5.22 11.27 0.13
CA ALA A 39 5.10 10.29 -0.95
C ALA A 39 4.30 10.85 -2.14
N ALA A 40 3.22 11.58 -1.90
CA ALA A 40 2.44 12.24 -2.94
C ALA A 40 3.19 13.36 -3.67
N LEU A 41 4.11 14.03 -2.98
CA LEU A 41 4.94 15.08 -3.56
C LEU A 41 6.06 14.51 -4.45
N VAL A 42 6.70 13.41 -4.03
CA VAL A 42 7.84 12.80 -4.73
C VAL A 42 7.41 11.75 -5.77
N CYS A 43 6.18 11.27 -5.72
CA CYS A 43 5.67 10.32 -6.73
C CYS A 43 5.46 10.98 -8.11
N GLY A 44 5.97 10.33 -9.16
CA GLY A 44 5.72 10.70 -10.56
C GLY A 44 6.37 12.03 -10.98
N ILE A 45 7.48 12.41 -10.37
CA ILE A 45 8.26 13.59 -10.76
C ILE A 45 8.67 13.45 -12.25
N PRO A 46 8.41 14.46 -13.10
CA PRO A 46 8.87 14.45 -14.49
C PRO A 46 10.40 14.48 -14.55
N ASP A 47 10.98 13.88 -15.58
CA ASP A 47 12.44 13.80 -15.71
C ASP A 47 13.07 15.20 -15.87
N GLU A 48 12.37 16.12 -16.53
CA GLU A 48 12.77 17.52 -16.69
C GLU A 48 11.97 18.44 -15.75
N LEU A 49 12.67 19.09 -14.82
CA LEU A 49 12.09 19.95 -13.77
C LEU A 49 12.53 21.40 -13.93
N HIS A 50 11.67 22.22 -14.58
CA HIS A 50 11.93 23.66 -14.75
C HIS A 50 11.47 24.49 -13.55
N HIS A 51 10.36 24.10 -12.90
CA HIS A 51 9.77 24.82 -11.79
C HIS A 51 9.27 23.87 -10.70
N PRO A 52 10.15 23.39 -9.80
CA PRO A 52 9.80 22.38 -8.80
C PRO A 52 8.67 22.86 -7.89
N ALA A 53 8.72 24.11 -7.44
CA ALA A 53 7.70 24.66 -6.55
C ALA A 53 6.30 24.78 -7.19
N ARG A 54 6.22 25.22 -8.46
CA ARG A 54 4.95 25.26 -9.19
C ARG A 54 4.38 23.86 -9.39
N LEU A 55 5.23 22.86 -9.65
CA LEU A 55 4.80 21.48 -9.74
C LEU A 55 4.19 21.01 -8.42
N LEU A 56 4.90 21.23 -7.30
CA LEU A 56 4.43 20.85 -5.96
C LEU A 56 3.13 21.56 -5.60
N ALA A 57 3.02 22.87 -5.82
CA ALA A 57 1.81 23.65 -5.57
C ALA A 57 0.63 23.14 -6.43
N SER A 58 0.87 22.82 -7.71
CA SER A 58 -0.16 22.27 -8.58
C SER A 58 -0.64 20.89 -8.13
N ARG A 59 0.27 20.05 -7.61
CA ARG A 59 -0.08 18.73 -7.08
C ARG A 59 -0.85 18.84 -5.79
N LEU A 60 -0.38 19.65 -4.85
CA LEU A 60 -1.07 19.87 -3.60
C LEU A 60 -2.48 20.41 -3.82
N ARG A 61 -2.70 21.26 -4.84
CA ARG A 61 -4.04 21.77 -5.19
C ARG A 61 -4.92 20.75 -5.91
N ARG A 62 -4.39 19.97 -6.86
CA ARG A 62 -5.19 19.00 -7.64
C ARG A 62 -5.47 17.70 -6.90
N ARG A 63 -4.54 17.25 -6.05
CA ARG A 63 -4.61 15.97 -5.36
C ARG A 63 -5.08 16.10 -3.91
N VAL A 64 -5.64 17.24 -3.51
CA VAL A 64 -6.27 17.39 -2.19
C VAL A 64 -7.24 16.22 -2.01
N PRO A 65 -6.94 15.26 -1.12
CA PRO A 65 -7.87 14.17 -0.89
C PRO A 65 -9.13 14.75 -0.25
N ALA A 66 -10.30 14.25 -0.67
CA ALA A 66 -11.53 14.50 0.06
C ALA A 66 -11.28 14.19 1.54
N ALA A 67 -11.74 15.09 2.43
CA ALA A 67 -11.48 14.97 3.87
C ALA A 67 -11.83 13.54 4.31
N ARG A 68 -10.87 12.86 4.94
CA ARG A 68 -11.11 11.50 5.41
C ARG A 68 -12.27 11.57 6.41
N PRO A 69 -13.36 10.81 6.24
CA PRO A 69 -14.38 10.76 7.27
C PRO A 69 -13.67 10.42 8.59
N ALA A 70 -13.96 11.19 9.64
CA ALA A 70 -13.40 11.00 10.96
C ALA A 70 -13.89 9.66 11.51
N TYR A 71 -13.22 8.58 11.10
CA TYR A 71 -13.37 7.30 11.75
C TYR A 71 -12.65 7.42 13.09
N PRO A 72 -13.28 7.07 14.22
CA PRO A 72 -12.62 7.10 15.51
C PRO A 72 -11.32 6.29 15.39
N GLU A 73 -10.23 6.94 15.78
CA GLU A 73 -8.92 6.31 15.93
C GLU A 73 -9.08 5.08 16.83
N PRO A 74 -8.75 3.85 16.34
CA PRO A 74 -8.69 2.72 17.25
C PRO A 74 -7.62 3.02 18.30
N PRO A 75 -7.85 2.66 19.58
CA PRO A 75 -6.87 2.90 20.64
C PRO A 75 -5.50 2.32 20.23
N PRO A 76 -4.39 2.88 20.73
CA PRO A 76 -3.06 2.37 20.45
C PRO A 76 -2.99 0.93 20.94
N VAL A 77 -3.17 -0.02 20.01
CA VAL A 77 -2.81 -1.41 20.26
C VAL A 77 -1.30 -1.41 20.39
N ALA A 78 -0.81 -1.65 21.60
CA ALA A 78 0.57 -2.06 21.79
C ALA A 78 0.79 -3.21 20.82
N PHE A 79 1.73 -3.04 19.89
CA PHE A 79 2.07 -4.05 18.90
C PHE A 79 2.87 -5.16 19.62
N GLU A 80 2.23 -5.88 20.54
CA GLU A 80 2.53 -7.30 20.66
C GLU A 80 2.08 -7.88 19.32
N ALA A 81 3.06 -8.22 18.48
CA ALA A 81 2.80 -8.87 17.22
C ALA A 81 1.85 -10.04 17.52
N PRO A 82 0.60 -10.05 17.00
CA PRO A 82 -0.18 -11.27 17.05
C PRO A 82 0.67 -12.35 16.39
N PRO A 83 0.69 -13.61 16.89
CA PRO A 83 1.38 -14.67 16.16
C PRO A 83 0.82 -14.62 14.75
N VAL A 84 1.68 -14.26 13.80
CA VAL A 84 1.32 -14.25 12.39
C VAL A 84 0.70 -15.61 12.15
N PRO A 85 -0.59 -15.71 11.75
CA PRO A 85 -1.05 -16.99 11.24
C PRO A 85 -0.10 -17.26 10.08
N ALA A 86 0.68 -18.33 10.22
CA ALA A 86 1.55 -18.79 9.16
C ALA A 86 0.75 -18.65 7.88
N VAL A 87 1.29 -17.89 6.92
CA VAL A 87 0.67 -17.74 5.61
C VAL A 87 0.62 -19.13 5.00
N VAL A 88 -0.45 -19.88 5.31
CA VAL A 88 -0.78 -21.11 4.62
C VAL A 88 -1.00 -20.62 3.22
N SER A 89 -0.05 -20.95 2.34
CA SER A 89 -0.06 -20.46 0.99
C SER A 89 -1.41 -20.87 0.42
N VAL A 90 -2.20 -19.93 -0.09
CA VAL A 90 -3.55 -20.20 -0.65
C VAL A 90 -3.50 -21.32 -1.71
N ARG A 91 -2.32 -21.58 -2.30
CA ARG A 91 -2.03 -22.73 -3.17
C ARG A 91 -2.14 -24.10 -2.49
N GLU A 92 -1.85 -24.22 -1.20
CA GLU A 92 -1.92 -25.48 -0.43
C GLU A 92 -3.37 -25.87 -0.10
N THR A 93 -4.28 -24.90 0.02
CA THR A 93 -5.71 -25.20 0.23
C THR A 93 -6.39 -25.79 -1.02
N TRP A 94 -5.79 -25.60 -2.20
CA TRP A 94 -6.32 -26.09 -3.48
C TRP A 94 -5.82 -27.46 -3.89
N LEU A 95 -4.91 -28.10 -3.15
CA LEU A 95 -4.45 -29.45 -3.45
C LEU A 95 -4.84 -30.36 -2.28
N ARG A 96 -5.65 -31.38 -2.54
CA ARG A 96 -5.94 -32.43 -1.55
C ARG A 96 -5.08 -33.65 -1.85
N THR A 97 -4.77 -34.43 -0.83
CA THR A 97 -4.01 -35.67 -1.00
C THR A 97 -4.94 -36.85 -1.27
N CYS A 98 -4.57 -37.74 -2.22
CA CYS A 98 -5.29 -38.97 -2.52
C CYS A 98 -5.10 -40.01 -1.40
N GLU A 99 -6.19 -40.57 -0.87
CA GLU A 99 -6.16 -41.54 0.25
C GLU A 99 -5.47 -42.89 -0.08
N GLY A 100 -5.25 -43.21 -1.36
CA GLY A 100 -4.66 -44.48 -1.79
C GLY A 100 -3.20 -44.43 -2.24
N CYS A 101 -2.67 -43.25 -2.56
CA CYS A 101 -1.32 -43.13 -3.15
C CYS A 101 -0.60 -41.81 -2.87
N ASP A 102 -1.11 -40.99 -1.94
CA ASP A 102 -0.55 -39.70 -1.53
C ASP A 102 -0.41 -38.64 -2.66
N ARG A 103 -0.93 -38.90 -3.85
CA ARG A 103 -0.85 -37.97 -4.99
C ARG A 103 -1.74 -36.74 -4.76
N GLY A 104 -1.24 -35.57 -5.17
CA GLY A 104 -2.00 -34.32 -5.18
C GLY A 104 -3.18 -34.37 -6.16
N LEU A 105 -4.36 -34.00 -5.66
CA LEU A 105 -5.64 -33.90 -6.36
C LEU A 105 -6.09 -32.43 -6.40
N PRO A 106 -6.77 -32.00 -7.48
CA PRO A 106 -7.34 -30.66 -7.54
C PRO A 106 -8.46 -30.50 -6.50
N GLY A 107 -8.31 -29.51 -5.64
CA GLY A 107 -9.28 -29.05 -4.67
C GLY A 107 -10.54 -28.58 -5.39
N GLY A 108 -11.70 -29.07 -4.96
CA GLY A 108 -13.00 -28.77 -5.60
C GLY A 108 -13.55 -29.86 -6.52
N SER A 109 -12.79 -30.91 -6.80
CA SER A 109 -13.24 -32.02 -7.67
C SER A 109 -14.23 -33.01 -6.99
N GLY A 110 -14.48 -32.88 -5.68
CA GLY A 110 -15.40 -33.75 -4.93
C GLY A 110 -14.97 -35.22 -4.81
N VAL A 111 -13.78 -35.59 -5.30
CA VAL A 111 -13.24 -36.95 -5.28
C VAL A 111 -12.14 -37.08 -4.24
N THR A 112 -12.14 -38.17 -3.48
CA THR A 112 -11.12 -38.48 -2.46
C THR A 112 -10.01 -39.42 -2.96
N ARG A 113 -10.22 -40.05 -4.12
CA ARG A 113 -9.27 -40.98 -4.75
C ARG A 113 -9.00 -40.61 -6.21
N CYS A 114 -7.74 -40.71 -6.64
CA CYS A 114 -7.34 -40.50 -8.02
C CYS A 114 -7.92 -41.59 -8.94
N ARG A 115 -7.95 -41.35 -10.26
CA ARG A 115 -8.50 -42.30 -11.24
C ARG A 115 -7.92 -43.71 -11.14
N ASP A 116 -6.67 -43.83 -10.71
CA ASP A 116 -5.94 -45.09 -10.54
C ASP A 116 -6.34 -45.85 -9.25
N CYS A 117 -6.69 -45.12 -8.19
CA CYS A 117 -7.12 -45.70 -6.89
C CYS A 117 -8.64 -45.85 -6.75
N ARG A 118 -9.42 -45.37 -7.72
CA ARG A 118 -10.86 -45.65 -7.74
C ARG A 118 -11.02 -47.11 -8.16
N PRO A 119 -11.71 -47.95 -7.39
CA PRO A 119 -12.04 -49.29 -7.87
C PRO A 119 -12.87 -49.09 -9.14
N SER A 120 -12.34 -49.54 -10.28
CA SER A 120 -13.12 -49.71 -11.49
C SER A 120 -14.33 -50.55 -11.08
N GLY A 121 -15.54 -50.01 -11.30
CA GLY A 121 -16.74 -50.83 -11.20
C GLY A 121 -16.64 -52.04 -12.12
#